data_AF-A0AAD9IPN9-F1
#
_entry.id   AF-A0AAD9IPN9-F1
#
_cell.length_a   1.000
_cell.length_b   1.000
_cell.length_c   1.000
_cell.angle_alpha   90.00
_cell.angle_beta   90.00
_cell.angle_gamma   90.00
#
_symmetry.space_group_name_H-M   'P 1'
#
loop_
_entity.id
_entity.type
_entity.pdbx_description
1 polymer ?
#
loop_
_entity_poly.entity_id
_entity_poly.type
_entity_poly.pdbx_seq_one_letter_code
_entity_poly.pdbx_strand_id
1 'polypeptide(L)' 'MQLFLRNPMLDFVIAVSSAVLFCLYIIYDTHMIMHKVSAEEYIHASITLYLDIINLFLYILRILNDLSERKRR' A
#
# COMPACT_ATOMS: atom_id res chain seq x y z
N MET A 1 -10.35 15.98 -1.26
CA MET A 1 -9.08 16.73 -1.23
C MET A 1 -8.12 16.34 -2.38
N GLN A 2 -8.59 15.90 -3.55
CA GLN A 2 -7.75 15.62 -4.74
C GLN A 2 -7.92 16.68 -5.85
N LEU A 3 -8.74 17.69 -5.58
CA LEU A 3 -9.16 18.69 -6.57
C LEU A 3 -8.16 19.85 -6.76
N PHE A 4 -7.20 20.05 -5.85
CA PHE A 4 -6.40 21.28 -5.81
C PHE A 4 -4.87 21.10 -5.92
N LEU A 5 -4.34 19.88 -5.89
CA LEU A 5 -2.88 19.62 -5.94
C LEU A 5 -2.53 18.59 -7.03
N ARG A 6 -2.85 18.90 -8.29
CA ARG A 6 -2.58 18.03 -9.44
C ARG A 6 -1.15 18.23 -9.95
N ASN A 7 -0.15 17.80 -9.18
CA ASN A 7 1.22 17.68 -9.67
C ASN A 7 1.56 16.19 -9.88
N PRO A 8 1.68 15.72 -11.14
CA PRO A 8 1.91 14.31 -11.44
C PRO A 8 3.25 13.77 -10.94
N MET A 9 4.22 14.64 -10.62
CA MET A 9 5.47 14.22 -10.00
C MET A 9 5.31 14.00 -8.49
N LEU A 10 4.55 14.85 -7.80
CA LEU A 10 4.23 14.66 -6.38
C LEU A 10 3.35 13.44 -6.18
N ASP A 11 2.35 13.24 -7.05
CA ASP A 11 1.48 12.06 -7.02
C ASP A 11 2.28 10.75 -7.14
N PHE A 12 3.24 10.72 -8.06
CA PHE A 12 4.13 9.58 -8.24
C PHE A 12 4.99 9.31 -7.01
N VAL A 13 5.63 10.36 -6.45
CA VAL A 13 6.47 10.23 -5.25
C VAL A 13 5.65 9.73 -4.07
N ILE A 14 4.47 10.30 -3.84
CA ILE A 14 3.56 9.86 -2.77
C ILE A 14 3.16 8.40 -2.97
N ALA A 15 2.84 7.98 -4.20
CA ALA A 15 2.48 6.59 -4.47
C ALA A 15 3.63 5.62 -4.16
N VAL A 16 4.87 5.96 -4.56
CA VAL A 16 6.06 5.16 -4.25
C VAL A 16 6.33 5.12 -2.74
N SER A 17 6.30 6.25 -2.06
CA SER A 17 6.52 6.31 -0.61
C SER A 17 5.46 5.53 0.16
N SER A 18 4.18 5.66 -0.21
CA SER A 18 3.10 4.87 0.38
C SER A 18 3.31 3.37 0.16
N ALA A 19 3.66 2.93 -1.05
CA ALA A 19 3.93 1.52 -1.33
C ALA A 19 5.05 0.96 -0.43
N VAL A 20 6.15 1.69 -0.26
CA VAL A 20 7.25 1.28 0.63
C VAL A 20 6.78 1.17 2.09
N LEU A 21 6.01 2.15 2.58
CA LEU A 21 5.46 2.12 3.93
C LEU A 21 4.51 0.93 4.15
N PHE A 22 3.62 0.64 3.19
CA PHE A 22 2.72 -0.52 3.27
C PHE A 22 3.51 -1.85 3.26
N CYS A 23 4.59 -1.96 2.49
CA CYS A 23 5.46 -3.14 2.57
C CYS A 23 6.06 -3.32 3.97
N LEU A 24 6.52 -2.23 4.61
CA LEU A 24 7.06 -2.30 5.97
C LEU A 24 5.99 -2.66 7.00
N TYR A 25 4.77 -2.11 6.88
CA TYR A 25 3.64 -2.48 7.73
C TYR A 25 3.29 -3.97 7.58
N ILE A 26 3.17 -4.48 6.36
CA ILE A 26 2.88 -5.90 6.12
C ILE A 26 3.92 -6.82 6.76
N ILE A 27 5.22 -6.47 6.67
CA ILE A 27 6.28 -7.25 7.32
C ILE A 27 6.09 -7.25 8.84
N TYR A 28 5.83 -6.08 9.42
CA TYR A 28 5.62 -5.92 10.85
C TYR A 28 4.39 -6.68 11.35
N ASP A 29 3.25 -6.52 10.67
CA ASP A 29 1.99 -7.16 11.04
C ASP A 29 2.07 -8.67 10.87
N THR A 30 2.72 -9.16 9.80
CA THR A 30 2.98 -10.60 9.63
C THR A 30 3.83 -11.14 10.77
N HIS A 31 4.89 -10.41 11.17
CA HIS A 31 5.71 -10.82 12.31
C HIS A 31 4.90 -10.91 13.61
N MET A 32 4.02 -9.93 13.86
CA MET A 32 3.13 -9.93 15.02
C MET A 32 2.12 -11.09 14.98
N ILE A 33 1.52 -11.35 13.83
CA ILE A 33 0.57 -12.46 13.62
C ILE A 33 1.25 -13.80 13.93
N MET A 34 2.45 -14.03 13.41
CA MET A 34 3.17 -15.29 13.60
C MET A 34 3.59 -15.56 15.04
N HIS A 35 3.87 -14.52 15.84
CA HIS A 35 4.51 -14.69 17.15
C HIS A 35 3.62 -14.32 18.35
N LYS A 36 2.52 -13.60 18.13
CA LYS A 36 1.78 -12.95 19.23
C LYS A 36 0.26 -13.11 19.16
N VAL A 37 -0.32 -13.49 18.03
CA VAL A 37 -1.79 -13.51 17.86
C VAL A 37 -2.39 -14.84 18.32
N SER A 38 -3.44 -14.74 19.13
CA SER A 38 -4.21 -15.88 19.62
C SER A 38 -5.22 -16.38 18.57
N ALA A 39 -5.74 -17.61 18.73
CA ALA A 39 -6.70 -18.18 17.78
C ALA A 39 -8.01 -17.36 17.64
N GLU A 40 -8.42 -16.66 18.70
CA GLU A 40 -9.62 -15.82 18.69
C GLU A 40 -9.44 -14.52 17.89
N GLU A 41 -8.21 -14.00 17.83
CA GLU A 41 -7.87 -12.74 17.17
C GLU A 41 -7.40 -12.93 15.71
N TYR A 42 -7.15 -14.18 15.29
CA TYR A 42 -6.61 -14.51 13.98
C TYR A 42 -7.46 -14.00 12.81
N ILE A 43 -8.80 -14.06 12.95
CA ILE A 43 -9.72 -13.56 11.91
C ILE A 43 -9.53 -12.05 11.72
N HIS A 44 -9.48 -11.29 12.83
CA HIS A 44 -9.31 -9.84 12.77
C HIS A 44 -7.95 -9.48 12.16
N ALA A 45 -6.88 -10.13 12.61
CA ALA A 45 -5.54 -9.87 12.10
C ALA A 45 -5.40 -10.20 10.61
N SER A 46 -6.07 -11.26 10.14
CA SER A 46 -6.10 -11.64 8.73
C SER A 46 -6.84 -10.61 7.86
N ILE A 47 -7.94 -10.03 8.37
CA ILE A 47 -8.68 -8.98 7.66
C ILE A 47 -7.82 -7.72 7.52
N THR A 48 -7.14 -7.30 8.59
CA THR A 48 -6.23 -6.14 8.56
C THR A 48 -5.12 -6.34 7.53
N LEU A 49 -4.43 -7.48 7.59
CA LEU A 49 -3.36 -7.81 6.65
C LEU A 49 -3.86 -7.84 5.19
N TYR A 50 -5.08 -8.33 4.97
CA TYR A 50 -5.70 -8.33 3.64
C TYR A 50 -5.95 -6.91 3.11
N LEU A 51 -6.41 -5.99 3.96
CA LEU A 51 -6.61 -4.59 3.59
C LEU A 51 -5.30 -3.91 3.23
N ASP A 52 -4.21 -4.19 3.95
CA ASP A 52 -2.88 -3.66 3.61
C ASP A 52 -2.37 -4.15 2.26
N ILE A 53 -2.61 -5.43 1.94
CA ILE A 53 -2.27 -6.00 0.62
C ILE A 53 -3.07 -5.32 -0.49
N ILE A 54 -4.37 -5.08 -0.30
CA ILE A 54 -5.19 -4.34 -1.27
C ILE A 54 -4.64 -2.92 -1.48
N ASN A 55 -4.33 -2.21 -0.40
CA ASN A 55 -3.79 -0.85 -0.48
C ASN A 55 -2.46 -0.84 -1.24
N LEU A 56 -1.54 -1.75 -0.92
CA LEU A 56 -0.28 -1.90 -1.64
C LEU A 56 -0.51 -2.16 -3.14
N PHE A 57 -1.43 -3.06 -3.48
CA PHE A 57 -1.78 -3.34 -4.87
C PHE A 57 -2.28 -2.10 -5.61
N LEU A 58 -3.17 -1.31 -5.00
CA LEU A 58 -3.67 -0.07 -5.58
C LEU A 58 -2.57 0.98 -5.78
N TYR A 59 -1.63 1.12 -4.83
CA TYR A 59 -0.47 1.99 -5.01
C TYR A 59 0.43 1.53 -6.15
N ILE A 60 0.67 0.22 -6.28
CA ILE A 60 1.42 -0.35 -7.42
C ILE A 60 0.72 -0.03 -8.73
N LEU A 61 -0.60 -0.23 -8.84
CA LEU A 61 -1.36 0.13 -10.04
C LEU A 61 -1.23 1.60 -10.40
N ARG A 62 -1.27 2.50 -9.40
CA ARG A 62 -1.09 3.94 -9.61
C ARG A 62 0.31 4.26 -10.16
N ILE A 63 1.36 3.67 -9.59
CA ILE A 63 2.75 3.81 -10.05
C ILE A 63 2.88 3.32 -11.50
N LEU A 64 2.32 2.15 -11.81
CA LEU A 64 2.35 1.57 -13.16
C LEU A 64 1.62 2.44 -14.18
N ASN A 65 0.47 3.00 -13.80
CA ASN A 65 -0.27 3.93 -14.64
C ASN A 65 0.57 5.19 -14.94
N ASP A 66 1.19 5.79 -13.93
CA ASP A 66 2.04 6.97 -14.10
C ASP A 66 3.26 6.66 -14.99
N LEU A 67 3.87 5.48 -14.85
CA LEU A 67 4.97 5.03 -15.72
C LEU A 67 4.50 4.84 -17.17
N SER A 68 3.33 4.24 -17.38
CA SER A 68 2.73 4.04 -18.70
C SER A 68 2.47 5.37 -19.40
N GLU A 69 1.90 6.35 -18.68
CA GLU A 69 1.65 7.69 -19.20
C GLU A 69 2.93 8.46 -19.53
N ARG A 70 4.00 8.29 -18.73
CA ARG A 70 5.33 8.86 -19.03
C ARG A 70 5.96 8.22 -20.27
N LYS A 71 5.79 6.92 -20.48
CA LYS A 71 6.32 6.20 -21.66
C LYS A 71 5.62 6.63 -22.97
N ARG A 72 4.38 7.11 -22.90
CA ARG A 72 3.59 7.58 -24.04
C ARG A 72 3.88 9.02 -24.46
N ARG A 73 4.57 9.79 -23.63
CA ARG A 73 5.04 11.16 -23.93
C ARG A 73 6.45 11.13 -24.49
#